data_AF-A0A229UX30-F1
#
_entry.id   AF-A0A229UX30-F1
#
_cell.length_a   1.000
_cell.length_b   1.000
_cell.length_c   1.000
_cell.angle_alpha   90.00
_cell.angle_beta   90.00
_cell.angle_gamma   90.00
#
_symmetry.space_group_name_H-M   'P 1'
#
loop_
_entity.id
_entity.type
_entity.pdbx_description
1 polymer ?
#
loop_
_entity_poly.entity_id
_entity_poly.type
_entity_poly.pdbx_seq_one_letter_code
_entity_poly.pdbx_strand_id
1 'polypeptide(L)'
;MDSKKIEEELVQKLTEGELQSEEPDEAAVKKLPPQTEIRIQAVLDPVVDETRRFRQMAQEVDDRYAKYDKLVKESPNQEHD
;
A
#
# COMPACT_ATOMS: atom_id res chain seq x y z
N MET A 1 4.73 63.84 -5.60
CA MET A 1 5.49 62.76 -6.25
C MET A 1 5.09 62.76 -7.71
N ASP A 2 6.02 63.10 -8.60
CA ASP A 2 5.72 63.29 -10.03
C ASP A 2 5.41 61.96 -10.71
N SER A 3 4.18 61.78 -11.19
CA SER A 3 3.72 60.56 -11.89
C SER A 3 4.61 60.20 -13.08
N LYS A 4 5.13 61.21 -13.79
CA LYS A 4 6.04 61.03 -14.92
C LYS A 4 7.35 60.33 -14.55
N LYS A 5 7.90 60.62 -13.37
CA LYS A 5 9.14 59.97 -12.91
C LYS A 5 8.90 58.50 -12.61
N ILE A 6 7.73 58.17 -12.08
CA ILE A 6 7.33 56.79 -11.78
C ILE A 6 7.11 56.01 -13.08
N GLU A 7 6.49 56.63 -14.09
CA GLU A 7 6.32 56.01 -15.41
C GLU A 7 7.66 55.77 -16.11
N GLU A 8 8.58 56.74 -16.06
CA GLU A 8 9.94 56.59 -16.61
C GLU A 8 10.73 55.48 -15.91
N GLU A 9 10.71 55.44 -14.57
CA GLU A 9 11.34 54.38 -13.79
C GLU A 9 10.71 52.99 -14.06
N LEU A 10 9.40 52.94 -14.28
CA LEU A 10 8.69 51.70 -14.63
C LEU A 10 9.07 51.21 -16.02
N VAL A 11 9.09 52.11 -17.01
CA VAL A 11 9.51 51.79 -18.37
C VAL A 11 10.94 51.28 -18.34
N GLN A 12 11.84 51.98 -17.65
CA GLN A 12 13.24 51.60 -17.55
C GLN A 12 13.42 50.20 -16.92
N LYS A 13 12.72 49.90 -15.82
CA LYS A 13 12.76 48.58 -15.20
C LYS A 13 12.17 47.48 -16.07
N LEU A 14 11.17 47.78 -16.90
CA LEU A 14 10.53 46.80 -17.80
C LEU A 14 11.34 46.56 -19.09
N THR A 15 12.06 47.57 -19.60
CA THR A 15 12.85 47.45 -20.84
C THR A 15 14.30 47.08 -20.61
N GLU A 16 14.92 47.57 -19.52
CA GLU A 16 16.34 47.39 -19.22
C GLU A 16 16.59 46.45 -18.03
N GLY A 17 15.55 46.10 -17.27
CA GLY A 17 15.66 45.16 -16.16
C GLY A 17 15.89 43.74 -16.66
N GLU A 18 16.90 43.08 -16.10
CA GLU A 18 17.10 41.64 -16.30
C GLU A 18 15.82 40.89 -15.90
N LEU A 19 15.25 40.12 -16.83
CA LEU A 19 14.18 39.21 -16.51
C LEU A 19 14.73 38.22 -15.49
N GLN A 20 14.20 38.21 -14.28
CA GLN A 20 14.45 37.13 -13.32
C GLN A 20 13.77 35.87 -13.87
N SER A 21 14.41 35.22 -14.84
CA SER A 21 14.06 33.87 -15.23
C SER A 21 14.55 32.97 -14.11
N GLU A 22 13.63 32.48 -13.29
CA GLU A 22 13.93 31.31 -12.45
C GLU A 22 14.50 30.21 -13.34
N GLU A 23 15.48 29.45 -12.84
CA GLU A 23 16.03 28.32 -13.58
C GLU A 23 14.85 27.43 -14.03
N PRO A 24 14.82 27.01 -15.31
CA PRO A 24 13.67 26.32 -15.89
C PRO A 24 13.27 25.07 -15.10
N ASP A 25 14.26 24.44 -14.44
CA ASP A 25 14.08 23.27 -13.60
C ASP A 25 13.33 23.61 -12.29
N GLU A 26 13.66 24.72 -11.63
CA GLU A 26 12.97 25.17 -10.41
C GLU A 26 11.53 25.60 -10.70
N ALA A 27 11.31 26.29 -11.82
CA ALA A 27 9.99 26.70 -12.28
C ALA A 27 9.10 25.50 -12.65
N ALA A 28 9.70 24.41 -13.14
CA ALA A 28 9.00 23.15 -13.43
C ALA A 28 8.57 22.44 -12.14
N VAL A 29 9.44 22.38 -11.12
CA VAL A 29 9.13 21.75 -9.83
C VAL A 29 7.98 22.46 -9.11
N LYS A 30 7.95 23.80 -9.12
CA LYS A 30 6.84 24.58 -8.53
C LYS A 30 5.48 24.35 -9.21
N LYS A 31 5.47 23.96 -10.49
CA LYS A 31 4.25 23.69 -11.26
C LYS A 31 3.73 22.26 -11.09
N LEU A 32 4.54 21.35 -10.55
CA LEU A 32 4.09 19.98 -10.32
C LEU A 32 3.04 19.97 -9.20
N PRO A 33 1.90 19.28 -9.40
CA PRO A 33 0.94 19.09 -8.33
C PRO A 33 1.60 18.31 -7.18
N PRO A 34 1.20 18.59 -5.93
CA PRO A 34 1.74 17.87 -4.78
C PRO A 34 1.48 16.37 -4.93
N GLN A 35 2.48 15.55 -4.57
CA GLN A 35 2.33 14.10 -4.60
C GLN A 35 1.26 13.68 -3.60
N THR A 36 0.07 13.34 -4.10
CA THR A 36 -1.02 12.82 -3.28
C THR A 36 -0.74 11.36 -2.93
N GLU A 37 -0.88 11.02 -1.66
CA GLU A 37 -0.80 9.62 -1.21
C GLU A 37 -1.93 8.78 -1.85
N ILE A 38 -1.57 7.66 -2.45
CA ILE A 38 -2.52 6.64 -2.89
C ILE A 38 -2.57 5.56 -1.81
N ARG A 39 -3.71 5.43 -1.13
CA ARG A 39 -3.94 4.34 -0.15
C ARG A 39 -4.61 3.17 -0.85
N ILE A 40 -3.90 2.05 -0.96
CA ILE A 40 -4.43 0.80 -1.52
C ILE A 40 -4.83 -0.11 -0.35
N GLN A 41 -6.11 -0.41 -0.22
CA GLN A 41 -6.60 -1.39 0.75
C GLN A 41 -6.23 -2.80 0.28
N ALA A 42 -5.53 -3.57 1.12
CA ALA A 42 -5.26 -4.98 0.82
C ALA A 42 -6.58 -5.78 0.81
N VAL A 43 -6.85 -6.47 -0.30
CA VAL A 43 -8.08 -7.26 -0.51
C VAL A 43 -7.94 -8.68 0.04
N LEU A 44 -6.71 -9.20 0.10
CA LEU A 44 -6.42 -10.57 0.52
C LEU A 44 -5.29 -10.57 1.55
N ASP A 45 -5.50 -11.26 2.67
CA ASP A 45 -4.49 -11.52 3.69
C ASP A 45 -3.96 -12.97 3.52
N PRO A 46 -2.73 -13.17 3.03
CA PRO A 46 -2.14 -14.49 2.84
C PRO A 46 -2.09 -15.33 4.12
N VAL A 47 -1.89 -14.69 5.28
CA VAL A 47 -1.74 -15.39 6.56
C VAL A 47 -3.05 -16.05 6.96
N VAL A 48 -4.18 -15.35 6.76
CA VAL A 48 -5.51 -15.88 7.06
C VAL A 48 -5.83 -17.07 6.16
N ASP A 49 -5.52 -16.98 4.87
CA ASP A 49 -5.76 -18.04 3.91
C ASP A 49 -4.92 -19.30 4.19
N GLU A 50 -3.64 -19.11 4.46
CA GLU A 50 -2.73 -20.19 4.87
C GLU A 50 -3.24 -20.86 6.14
N THR A 51 -3.54 -20.08 7.17
CA THR A 51 -4.05 -20.58 8.45
C THR A 51 -5.35 -21.37 8.26
N ARG A 52 -6.26 -20.91 7.39
CA ARG A 52 -7.49 -21.62 7.07
C ARG A 52 -7.19 -22.99 6.45
N ARG A 53 -6.26 -23.07 5.51
CA ARG A 53 -5.85 -24.34 4.87
C ARG A 53 -5.20 -25.28 5.88
N PHE A 54 -4.30 -24.79 6.74
CA PHE A 54 -3.66 -25.60 7.77
C PHE A 54 -4.68 -26.20 8.75
N ARG A 55 -5.67 -25.41 9.17
CA ARG A 55 -6.75 -25.92 10.05
C ARG A 55 -7.58 -27.00 9.37
N GLN A 56 -7.89 -26.86 8.09
CA GLN A 56 -8.62 -27.89 7.33
C GLN A 56 -7.83 -29.21 7.27
N MET A 57 -6.53 -29.13 6.97
CA MET A 57 -5.67 -30.33 6.97
C MET A 57 -5.60 -30.98 8.34
N ALA A 58 -5.50 -30.19 9.42
CA ALA A 58 -5.47 -30.71 10.78
C ALA A 58 -6.79 -31.43 11.16
N GLN A 59 -7.93 -30.85 10.81
CA GLN A 59 -9.25 -31.47 11.05
C GLN A 59 -9.39 -32.81 10.32
N GLU A 60 -8.98 -32.88 9.06
CA GLU A 60 -9.01 -34.14 8.31
C GLU A 60 -8.17 -35.22 8.98
N VAL A 61 -6.97 -34.87 9.43
CA VAL A 61 -6.08 -35.81 10.12
C VAL A 61 -6.71 -36.30 11.43
N ASP A 62 -7.22 -35.37 12.25
CA ASP A 62 -7.89 -35.69 13.52
C ASP A 62 -9.11 -36.61 13.31
N ASP A 63 -9.95 -36.30 12.32
CA ASP A 63 -11.11 -37.12 11.96
C ASP A 63 -10.72 -38.55 11.55
N ARG A 64 -9.60 -38.71 10.83
CA ARG A 64 -9.11 -40.05 10.46
C ARG A 64 -8.68 -40.85 11.69
N TYR A 65 -7.93 -40.23 12.59
CA TYR A 65 -7.51 -40.90 13.82
C TYR A 65 -8.69 -41.21 14.74
N ALA A 66 -9.65 -40.30 14.87
CA ALA A 66 -10.89 -40.53 15.61
C ALA A 66 -11.68 -41.73 15.07
N LYS A 67 -11.66 -41.99 13.76
CA LYS A 67 -12.26 -43.20 13.17
C LYS A 67 -11.51 -44.47 13.58
N TYR A 68 -10.18 -44.46 13.55
CA TYR A 68 -9.37 -45.59 14.00
C TYR A 68 -9.58 -45.91 15.48
N ASP A 69 -9.61 -44.89 16.34
CA ASP A 69 -9.87 -45.06 17.77
C ASP A 69 -11.22 -45.72 18.04
N LYS A 70 -12.25 -45.39 17.26
CA LYS A 70 -13.57 -46.03 17.34
C LYS A 70 -13.50 -47.51 16.95
N LEU A 71 -12.85 -47.82 15.83
CA LEU A 71 -12.68 -49.20 15.36
C LEU A 71 -11.94 -50.08 16.39
N VAL A 72 -10.89 -49.54 17.04
CA VAL A 72 -10.14 -50.24 18.08
C VAL A 72 -11.00 -50.46 19.33
N LYS A 73 -11.76 -49.45 19.76
CA LYS A 73 -12.66 -49.57 20.93
C LYS A 73 -13.83 -50.53 20.69
N GLU A 74 -14.32 -50.64 19.46
CA GLU A 74 -15.39 -51.55 19.06
C GLU A 74 -14.92 -53.01 18.89
N SER A 75 -13.61 -53.26 18.89
CA SER A 75 -13.00 -54.59 18.83
C SER A 75 -12.37 -55.01 20.16
N PRO A 76 -13.11 -55.14 21.28
CA PRO A 76 -12.54 -55.71 22.49
C PRO A 76 -12.46 -57.24 22.31
N ASN A 77 -11.24 -57.75 22.30
CA ASN A 77 -10.86 -59.17 22.35
C ASN A 77 -11.09 -60.01 21.09
N GLN A 78 -10.01 -60.20 20.34
CA GLN A 78 -9.68 -61.50 19.73
C GLN A 78 -8.31 -61.92 20.29
N GLU A 79 -8.27 -62.23 21.59
CA GLU A 79 -7.22 -63.11 22.11
C GLU A 79 -7.65 -64.54 21.76
N HIS A 80 -6.86 -65.18 20.89
CA HIS A 80 -7.02 -66.57 20.50
C HIS A 80 -6.65 -67.51 21.67
N ASP A 81 -7.41 -68.61 21.77
CA ASP A 81 -7.30 -69.72 22.73
C ASP A 81 -5.87 -70.23 23.02
#